data_AF-A0A0K8Q8F9-F1
#
_entry.id   AF-A0A0K8Q8F9-F1
#
_cell.length_a   1.000
_cell.length_b   1.000
_cell.length_c   1.000
_cell.angle_alpha   90.00
_cell.angle_beta   90.00
_cell.angle_gamma   90.00
#
_symmetry.space_group_name_H-M   'P 1'
#
loop_
_entity.id
_entity.type
_entity.pdbx_description
1 polymer ?
#
loop_
_entity_poly.entity_id
_entity_poly.type
_entity_poly.pdbx_seq_one_letter_code
_entity_poly.pdbx_strand_id
1 'polypeptide(L)'
;MNLVTLMMVGLAGGLGAGTRFMVDGLIRARFRSALPLGTVAINVTGSFLLGLVAGLVLAQAAPPEVQAIAGTGFLGGYTTFSTASFETVRLIQSRRTGLALLNGRRHSSCCCGSRRWRPRPRRPAVKRWQKTGTPKRHFRGIFRR
;
A
#
# COMPACT_ATOMS: atom_id res chain seq x y z
N MET A 1 7.13 -13.28 10.23
CA MET A 1 5.68 -12.97 10.21
C MET A 1 5.00 -14.07 11.01
N ASN A 2 4.36 -13.75 12.14
CA ASN A 2 3.75 -14.76 13.01
C ASN A 2 2.27 -14.97 12.62
N LEU A 3 1.68 -16.08 13.06
CA LEU A 3 0.29 -16.45 12.74
C LEU A 3 -0.72 -15.42 13.25
N VAL A 4 -0.45 -14.82 14.41
CA VAL A 4 -1.30 -13.79 15.04
C VAL A 4 -1.41 -12.55 14.15
N THR A 5 -0.28 -12.03 13.63
CA THR A 5 -0.29 -10.88 12.71
C THR A 5 -1.07 -11.20 11.45
N LEU A 6 -0.96 -12.42 10.91
CA LEU A 6 -1.72 -12.81 9.71
C LEU A 6 -3.25 -12.76 9.96
N MET A 7 -3.70 -13.30 11.09
CA MET A 7 -5.11 -13.25 11.48
C MET A 7 -5.59 -11.80 11.68
N MET A 8 -4.77 -10.97 12.34
CA MET A 8 -5.07 -9.55 12.53
C MET A 8 -5.18 -8.78 11.22
N VAL A 9 -4.28 -9.04 10.25
CA VAL A 9 -4.34 -8.44 8.91
C VAL A 9 -5.64 -8.83 8.20
N GLY A 10 -6.05 -10.10 8.26
CA GLY A 10 -7.30 -10.59 7.69
C GLY A 10 -8.53 -9.93 8.30
N LEU A 11 -8.60 -9.87 9.62
CA LEU A 11 -9.69 -9.21 10.36
C LEU A 11 -9.76 -7.70 10.03
N ALA A 12 -8.61 -7.03 10.06
CA ALA A 12 -8.50 -5.62 9.72
C ALA A 12 -8.95 -5.37 8.27
N GLY A 13 -8.57 -6.24 7.33
CA GLY A 13 -9.02 -6.16 5.94
C GLY A 13 -10.52 -6.31 5.77
N GLY A 14 -11.14 -7.26 6.48
CA GLY A 14 -12.59 -7.41 6.51
C GLY A 14 -13.30 -6.16 7.05
N LEU A 15 -12.80 -5.60 8.15
CA LEU A 15 -13.31 -4.36 8.74
C LEU A 15 -13.15 -3.17 7.79
N GLY A 16 -12.02 -3.07 7.10
CA GLY A 16 -11.77 -2.05 6.08
C GLY A 16 -12.79 -2.14 4.94
N ALA A 17 -13.04 -3.35 4.44
CA ALA A 17 -14.03 -3.59 3.39
C ALA A 17 -15.46 -3.26 3.85
N GLY A 18 -15.83 -3.61 5.08
CA GLY A 18 -17.12 -3.23 5.68
C GLY A 18 -17.28 -1.72 5.82
N THR A 19 -16.25 -1.03 6.31
CA THR A 19 -16.24 0.44 6.43
C THR A 19 -16.40 1.10 5.06
N ARG A 20 -15.68 0.61 4.05
CA ARG A 20 -15.81 1.07 2.67
C ARG A 20 -17.25 0.95 2.18
N PHE A 21 -17.88 -0.20 2.40
CA PHE A 21 -19.27 -0.45 1.98
C PHE A 21 -20.24 0.55 2.62
N MET A 22 -20.10 0.82 3.92
CA MET A 22 -20.95 1.78 4.64
C MET A 22 -20.72 3.21 4.14
N VAL A 23 -19.46 3.64 3.97
CA VAL A 23 -19.11 4.99 3.52
C VAL A 23 -19.60 5.23 2.09
N ASP A 24 -19.37 4.29 1.18
CA ASP A 24 -19.85 4.41 -0.21
C ASP A 24 -21.39 4.46 -0.26
N GLY A 25 -22.07 3.61 0.54
CA GLY A 25 -23.52 3.63 0.67
C GLY A 25 -24.07 4.95 1.19
N LEU A 26 -23.48 5.50 2.27
CA LEU A 26 -23.91 6.77 2.87
C LEU A 26 -23.74 7.95 1.90
N ILE A 27 -22.62 8.01 1.19
CA ILE A 27 -22.34 9.07 0.21
C ILE A 27 -23.31 8.97 -0.97
N ARG A 28 -23.58 7.76 -1.48
CA ARG A 28 -24.58 7.54 -2.55
C ARG A 28 -25.99 7.96 -2.11
N ALA A 29 -26.36 7.71 -0.86
CA ALA A 29 -27.66 8.12 -0.32
C ALA A 29 -27.78 9.66 -0.23
N ARG A 30 -26.70 10.35 0.16
CA ARG A 30 -26.71 11.80 0.38
C ARG A 30 -26.50 12.63 -0.89
N PHE A 31 -25.73 12.13 -1.84
CA PHE A 31 -25.32 12.85 -3.05
C PHE A 31 -25.64 12.04 -4.31
N ARG A 32 -26.70 12.45 -5.03
CA ARG A 32 -26.99 11.94 -6.38
C ARG A 32 -26.09 12.64 -7.40
N SER A 33 -24.84 12.20 -7.49
CA SER A 33 -23.89 12.69 -8.49
C SER A 33 -23.68 11.66 -9.61
N ALA A 34 -23.43 12.14 -10.83
CA ALA A 34 -23.00 11.30 -11.94
C ALA A 34 -21.55 10.79 -11.74
N LEU A 35 -20.79 11.42 -10.84
CA LEU A 35 -19.47 10.99 -10.45
C LEU A 35 -19.55 10.11 -9.18
N PRO A 36 -18.73 9.06 -9.09
CA PRO A 36 -18.70 8.19 -7.92
C PRO A 36 -17.94 8.83 -6.76
N LEU A 37 -18.58 9.79 -6.11
CA LEU A 37 -17.98 10.57 -5.02
C LEU A 37 -17.57 9.68 -3.84
N GLY A 38 -18.28 8.59 -3.59
CA GLY A 38 -17.94 7.63 -2.55
C GLY A 38 -16.60 6.94 -2.82
N THR A 39 -16.44 6.36 -4.01
CA THR A 39 -15.18 5.74 -4.47
C THR A 39 -14.00 6.71 -4.45
N VAL A 40 -14.21 7.97 -4.84
CA VAL A 40 -13.14 8.97 -4.78
C VAL A 40 -12.79 9.30 -3.33
N ALA A 41 -13.78 9.51 -2.47
CA ALA A 41 -13.56 9.83 -1.06
C ALA A 41 -12.74 8.74 -0.36
N ILE A 42 -13.16 7.47 -0.46
CA ILE A 42 -12.46 6.34 0.19
C ILE A 42 -11.01 6.18 -0.29
N ASN A 43 -10.75 6.38 -1.59
CA ASN A 43 -9.39 6.22 -2.13
C ASN A 43 -8.48 7.39 -1.74
N VAL A 44 -9.01 8.62 -1.69
CA VAL A 44 -8.26 9.81 -1.26
C VAL A 44 -7.94 9.71 0.23
N THR A 45 -8.94 9.47 1.09
CA THR A 45 -8.73 9.36 2.53
C THR A 45 -7.84 8.16 2.86
N GLY A 46 -8.04 7.02 2.20
CA GLY A 46 -7.22 5.84 2.39
C GLY A 46 -5.76 6.04 1.96
N SER A 47 -5.50 6.71 0.85
CA SER A 47 -4.12 7.02 0.41
C SER A 47 -3.41 7.97 1.36
N PHE A 48 -4.13 8.95 1.90
CA PHE A 48 -3.59 9.88 2.90
C PHE A 48 -3.22 9.15 4.20
N LEU A 49 -4.15 8.35 4.73
CA LEU A 49 -3.91 7.55 5.94
C LEU A 49 -2.77 6.54 5.74
N LEU A 50 -2.69 5.91 4.56
CA LEU A 50 -1.60 4.98 4.26
C LEU A 50 -0.25 5.70 4.20
N GLY A 51 -0.22 6.91 3.65
CA GLY A 51 0.96 7.78 3.67
C GLY A 51 1.39 8.15 5.09
N LEU A 52 0.45 8.47 5.98
CA LEU A 52 0.73 8.74 7.40
C LEU A 52 1.29 7.50 8.11
N VAL A 53 0.65 6.34 7.96
CA VAL A 53 1.11 5.08 8.56
C VAL A 53 2.52 4.72 8.06
N ALA A 54 2.75 4.81 6.75
CA ALA A 54 4.07 4.57 6.17
C ALA A 54 5.12 5.57 6.69
N GLY A 55 4.75 6.85 6.81
CA GLY A 55 5.63 7.89 7.34
C GLY A 55 6.00 7.66 8.80
N LEU A 56 5.05 7.26 9.65
CA LEU A 56 5.30 6.94 11.07
C LEU A 56 6.25 5.75 11.23
N VAL A 57 6.06 4.70 10.43
CA VAL A 57 6.96 3.52 10.46
C VAL A 57 8.34 3.87 9.94
N LEU A 58 8.45 4.66 8.86
CA LEU A 58 9.73 5.15 8.33
C LEU A 58 10.47 6.05 9.33
N ALA A 59 9.74 6.86 10.10
CA ALA A 59 10.28 7.69 11.17
C ALA A 59 10.61 6.88 12.45
N GLN A 60 10.40 5.56 12.45
CA GLN A 60 10.53 4.68 13.61
C GLN A 60 9.63 5.08 14.80
N ALA A 61 8.60 5.89 14.56
CA ALA A 61 7.61 6.30 15.55
C ALA A 61 6.50 5.25 15.74
N ALA A 62 6.44 4.26 14.85
CA ALA A 62 5.52 3.12 14.93
C ALA A 62 6.24 1.82 14.54
N PRO A 63 5.84 0.67 15.11
CA PRO A 63 6.44 -0.61 14.79
C PRO A 63 5.96 -1.15 13.43
N PRO A 64 6.74 -2.00 12.74
CA PRO A 64 6.40 -2.52 11.40
C PRO A 64 5.06 -3.27 11.34
N GLU A 65 4.61 -3.85 12.45
CA GLU A 65 3.33 -4.53 12.59
C GLU A 65 2.15 -3.60 12.31
N VAL A 66 2.27 -2.31 12.64
CA VAL A 66 1.25 -1.30 12.33
C VAL A 66 1.09 -1.14 10.82
N GLN A 67 2.18 -1.15 10.06
CA GLN A 67 2.11 -1.09 8.60
C GLN A 67 1.44 -2.33 8.02
N ALA A 68 1.69 -3.52 8.59
CA ALA A 68 1.02 -4.73 8.15
C ALA A 68 -0.50 -4.69 8.46
N ILE A 69 -0.87 -4.44 9.71
CA ILE A 69 -2.27 -4.56 10.17
C ILE A 69 -3.11 -3.38 9.67
N ALA A 70 -2.66 -2.15 9.89
CA ALA A 70 -3.41 -0.96 9.49
C ALA A 70 -3.22 -0.63 8.00
N GLY A 71 -1.99 -0.71 7.50
CA GLY A 71 -1.68 -0.41 6.10
C GLY A 71 -2.19 -1.50 5.14
N THR A 72 -1.63 -2.70 5.23
CA THR A 72 -1.99 -3.81 4.33
C THR A 72 -3.37 -4.38 4.63
N GLY A 73 -3.73 -4.53 5.91
CA GLY A 73 -5.03 -5.03 6.33
C GLY A 73 -6.13 -3.99 6.10
N PHE A 74 -6.34 -3.10 7.08
CA PHE A 74 -7.48 -2.18 7.08
C PHE A 74 -7.53 -1.26 5.86
N LEU A 75 -6.46 -0.50 5.59
CA LEU A 75 -6.43 0.46 4.49
C LEU A 75 -6.43 -0.24 3.11
N GLY A 76 -5.85 -1.45 3.03
CA GLY A 76 -5.94 -2.31 1.85
C GLY A 76 -7.38 -2.77 1.55
N GLY A 77 -8.15 -3.11 2.58
CA GLY A 77 -9.58 -3.45 2.42
C GLY A 77 -10.50 -2.24 2.22
N TYR A 78 -10.12 -1.09 2.79
CA TYR A 78 -10.88 0.17 2.71
C TYR A 78 -10.75 0.88 1.37
N THR A 79 -9.59 0.80 0.72
CA THR A 79 -9.35 1.37 -0.62
C THR A 79 -9.75 0.38 -1.72
N THR A 80 -10.00 0.85 -2.95
CA THR A 80 -10.38 -0.06 -4.04
C THR A 80 -10.05 0.48 -5.42
N PHE A 81 -9.39 -0.37 -6.22
CA PHE A 81 -9.11 -0.08 -7.63
C PHE A 81 -10.14 -0.68 -8.59
N SER A 82 -10.75 -1.83 -8.22
CA SER A 82 -11.71 -2.52 -9.09
C SER A 82 -12.98 -1.71 -9.29
N THR A 83 -13.55 -1.14 -8.21
CA THR A 83 -14.74 -0.29 -8.30
C THR A 83 -14.45 0.98 -9.11
N ALA A 84 -13.30 1.62 -8.89
CA ALA A 84 -12.88 2.81 -9.63
C ALA A 84 -12.73 2.54 -11.15
N SER A 85 -12.19 1.38 -11.51
CA SER A 85 -12.04 0.94 -12.89
C SER A 85 -13.40 0.67 -13.54
N PHE A 86 -14.28 -0.07 -12.86
CA PHE A 86 -15.63 -0.36 -13.33
C PHE A 86 -16.44 0.92 -13.59
N GLU A 87 -16.36 1.89 -12.69
CA GLU A 87 -17.05 3.18 -12.84
C GLU A 87 -16.50 4.00 -14.00
N THR A 88 -15.20 3.93 -14.25
CA THR A 88 -14.58 4.57 -15.42
C THR A 88 -15.06 3.93 -16.72
N VAL A 89 -15.12 2.59 -16.79
CA VAL A 89 -15.67 1.87 -17.96
C VAL A 89 -17.13 2.23 -18.18
N ARG A 90 -17.94 2.30 -17.12
CA ARG A 90 -19.36 2.69 -17.22
C ARG A 90 -19.53 4.11 -17.76
N LEU A 91 -18.68 5.06 -17.34
CA LEU A 91 -18.69 6.43 -17.86
C LEU A 91 -18.32 6.47 -19.36
N ILE A 92 -17.35 5.67 -19.79
CA ILE A 92 -16.97 5.52 -21.20
C ILE A 92 -18.14 4.96 -22.03
N GLN A 93 -18.78 3.88 -21.56
CA GLN A 93 -19.93 3.26 -22.23
C GLN A 93 -21.12 4.23 -22.35
N SER A 94 -21.32 5.10 -21.36
CA SER A 94 -22.35 6.15 -21.39
C SER A 94 -22.01 7.35 -22.30
N ARG A 95 -20.95 7.27 -23.12
CA ARG A 95 -20.38 8.36 -23.94
C ARG A 95 -19.98 9.62 -23.16
N ARG A 96 -19.85 9.53 -21.83
CA ARG A 96 -19.39 10.63 -20.96
C ARG A 96 -17.88 10.60 -20.77
N THR A 97 -17.15 10.63 -21.88
CA THR A 97 -15.68 10.47 -21.91
C THR A 97 -14.93 11.54 -21.11
N GLY A 98 -15.44 12.78 -21.05
CA GLY A 98 -14.86 13.84 -20.22
C GLY A 98 -14.88 13.51 -18.72
N LEU A 99 -15.98 12.95 -18.22
CA LEU A 99 -16.08 12.50 -16.83
C LEU A 99 -15.25 11.25 -16.56
N ALA A 100 -15.14 10.33 -17.53
CA ALA A 100 -14.26 9.18 -17.43
C ALA A 100 -12.78 9.57 -17.30
N LEU A 101 -12.33 10.54 -18.11
CA LEU A 101 -10.96 11.07 -18.04
C LEU A 101 -10.68 11.75 -16.71
N LEU A 102 -11.64 12.53 -16.20
CA LEU A 102 -11.50 13.17 -14.89
C LEU A 102 -11.43 12.13 -13.76
N ASN A 103 -12.25 11.08 -13.83
CA ASN A 103 -12.25 9.99 -12.85
C ASN A 103 -10.93 9.21 -12.87
N GLY A 104 -10.43 8.87 -14.07
CA GLY A 104 -9.15 8.18 -14.24
C GLY A 104 -7.98 9.01 -13.69
N ARG A 105 -7.89 10.29 -14.06
CA ARG A 105 -6.82 11.19 -13.56
C ARG A 105 -6.80 11.28 -12.04
N ARG A 106 -7.95 11.43 -11.40
CA ARG A 106 -8.04 11.54 -9.92
C ARG A 106 -7.46 10.31 -9.23
N HIS A 107 -7.82 9.11 -9.69
CA HIS A 107 -7.28 7.87 -9.12
C HIS A 107 -5.79 7.69 -9.39
N SER A 108 -5.31 8.04 -10.60
CA SER A 108 -3.88 7.95 -10.95
C SER A 108 -3.01 8.95 -10.17
N SER A 109 -3.47 10.19 -9.97
CA SER A 109 -2.74 11.22 -9.24
C SER A 109 -2.57 10.88 -7.76
N CYS A 110 -3.59 10.32 -7.11
CA CYS A 110 -3.50 9.84 -5.73
C CYS A 110 -2.49 8.69 -5.57
N CYS A 111 -2.49 7.73 -6.50
CA CYS A 111 -1.56 6.59 -6.43
C CYS A 111 -0.10 6.97 -6.72
N CYS A 112 0.15 7.90 -7.66
CA CYS A 112 1.52 8.21 -8.09
C CYS A 112 2.27 9.21 -7.20
N GLY A 113 1.60 9.96 -6.33
CA GLY A 113 2.24 10.89 -5.39
C GLY A 113 3.27 10.23 -4.46
N SER A 114 3.16 8.93 -4.22
CA SER A 114 4.07 8.14 -3.36
C SER A 114 5.42 7.82 -4.00
N ARG A 115 5.58 7.89 -5.34
CA ARG A 115 6.86 7.55 -6.01
C ARG A 115 7.96 8.59 -5.81
N ARG A 116 7.63 9.81 -5.34
CA ARG A 116 8.61 10.86 -5.01
C ARG A 116 9.23 10.67 -3.61
N TRP A 117 8.68 9.76 -2.80
CA TRP A 117 9.25 9.38 -1.51
C TRP A 117 10.18 8.16 -1.69
N ARG A 118 11.37 8.39 -2.26
CA ARG A 118 12.51 7.50 -2.04
C ARG A 118 13.31 8.09 -0.88
N PRO A 119 13.25 7.52 0.34
CA PRO A 119 14.22 7.88 1.37
C PRO A 119 15.60 7.57 0.81
N ARG A 120 16.50 8.56 0.81
CA ARG A 120 17.92 8.30 0.49
C ARG A 120 18.40 7.20 1.44
N PRO A 121 18.97 6.09 0.95
CA PRO A 121 19.57 5.12 1.85
C PRO A 121 20.67 5.84 2.64
N ARG A 122 20.53 5.90 3.97
CA ARG A 122 21.65 6.25 4.84
C ARG A 122 22.70 5.18 4.60
N ARG A 123 23.76 5.54 3.86
CA ARG A 123 24.91 4.65 3.64
C ARG A 123 25.37 4.15 5.01
N PRO A 124 25.37 2.83 5.28
CA PRO A 124 26.16 2.34 6.39
C PRO A 124 27.61 2.65 6.05
N ALA A 125 28.32 3.23 7.02
CA ALA A 125 29.75 3.50 6.91
C ALA A 125 30.48 2.17 6.67
N VAL A 126 30.77 1.86 5.40
CA VAL A 126 31.84 0.93 5.07
C VAL A 126 33.13 1.60 5.54
N LYS A 127 33.68 1.13 6.66
CA LYS A 127 35.12 1.10 6.87
C LYS A 127 35.46 0.13 8.01
N ARG A 128 36.30 -0.84 7.63
CA ARG A 128 37.43 -1.35 8.42
C ARG A 128 37.11 -2.42 9.46
N TRP A 129 37.03 -3.69 9.04
CA TRP A 129 37.54 -4.87 9.79
C TRP A 129 37.74 -6.06 8.82
N GLN A 130 38.56 -5.87 7.78
CA GLN A 130 39.00 -6.96 6.90
C GLN A 130 40.53 -6.90 6.75
N LYS A 131 41.25 -6.92 7.88
CA LYS A 131 42.71 -7.11 7.93
C LYS A 131 43.14 -7.77 9.25
N THR A 132 42.96 -9.07 9.33
CA THR A 132 43.72 -10.03 10.19
C THR A 132 43.24 -11.41 9.72
N GLY A 133 43.90 -12.07 8.78
CA GLY A 133 45.18 -12.73 8.97
C GLY A 133 44.93 -14.23 8.74
N THR A 134 45.26 -14.73 7.55
CA THR A 134 45.27 -16.17 7.25
C THR A 134 46.38 -16.84 8.07
N PRO A 135 46.24 -18.15 8.35
CA PRO A 135 47.18 -19.06 7.72
C PRO A 135 46.52 -20.30 7.12
N LYS A 136 47.01 -20.68 5.94
CA LYS A 136 46.69 -21.91 5.21
C LYS A 136 47.13 -23.14 6.01
N ARG A 137 46.23 -24.11 6.21
CA ARG A 137 46.54 -25.54 6.45
C ARG A 137 45.56 -26.34 5.59
N HIS A 138 45.99 -26.85 4.44
CA HIS A 138 46.55 -28.18 4.23
C HIS A 138 45.58 -29.29 4.65
N PHE A 139 44.72 -29.71 3.73
CA PHE A 139 44.19 -31.09 3.70
C PHE A 139 44.11 -31.54 2.24
N ARG A 140 45.10 -32.36 1.86
CA ARG A 140 45.16 -33.17 0.63
C ARG A 140 44.38 -34.47 0.88
N GLY A 141 43.76 -35.00 -0.18
CA GLY A 141 43.11 -36.31 -0.23
C GLY A 141 41.71 -36.25 0.38
N ILE A 142 40.64 -36.62 -0.31
CA ILE A 142 40.39 -37.97 -0.80
C ILE A 142 39.52 -37.86 -2.07
N PHE A 143 40.10 -38.28 -3.20
CA PHE A 143 39.38 -38.71 -4.39
C PHE A 143 39.59 -40.23 -4.47
N ARG A 144 38.53 -41.01 -4.67
CA ARG A 144 38.45 -42.40 -5.22
C ARG A 144 37.43 -43.26 -4.46
N ARG A 145 36.20 -43.34 -4.96
CA ARG A 145 35.66 -44.45 -5.79
C ARG A 145 34.16 -44.24 -5.96
#